data_AF-A0A7J9VL92-F1
#
_entry.id   AF-A0A7J9VL92-F1
#
_cell.length_a   1.000
_cell.length_b   1.000
_cell.length_c   1.000
_cell.angle_alpha   90.00
_cell.angle_beta   90.00
_cell.angle_gamma   90.00
#
_symmetry.space_group_name_H-M   'P 1'
#
loop_
_entity.id
_entity.type
_entity.pdbx_description
1 polymer ?
#
loop_
_entity_poly.entity_id
_entity_poly.type
_entity_poly.pdbx_seq_one_letter_code
_entity_poly.pdbx_strand_id
1 'polypeptide(L)' 'MRINMTSVLVDDQAKALSFYTDVLGFVKKSDVPVGEARWLTVVSPDEPDG' A
#
# COMPACT_ATOMS: atom_id res chain seq x y z
N MET A 1 5.18 21.71 3.32
CA MET A 1 5.66 20.32 3.21
C MET A 1 4.68 19.44 3.95
N ARG A 2 3.96 18.55 3.26
CA ARG A 2 3.09 17.52 3.88
C ARG A 2 3.80 16.18 3.77
N ILE A 3 3.75 15.35 4.80
CA ILE A 3 4.25 13.97 4.73
C ILE A 3 3.09 13.13 4.18
N ASN A 4 3.22 12.65 2.95
CA ASN A 4 2.22 11.88 2.20
C ASN A 4 2.52 10.37 2.14
N MET A 5 3.58 9.92 2.80
CA MET A 5 3.96 8.51 2.80
C MET A 5 4.35 8.04 4.20
N THR A 6 3.80 6.91 4.61
CA THR A 6 4.15 6.21 5.85
C THR A 6 4.36 4.74 5.58
N SER A 7 5.37 4.15 6.24
CA SER A 7 5.67 2.72 6.10
C SER A 7 5.08 1.96 7.28
N VAL A 8 4.35 0.88 6.97
CA VAL A 8 3.78 -0.03 7.98
C VAL A 8 4.42 -1.40 7.77
N LEU A 9 5.05 -1.94 8.80
CA LEU A 9 5.60 -3.29 8.79
C LEU A 9 4.47 -4.29 9.01
N VAL A 10 4.40 -5.31 8.16
CA VAL A 10 3.39 -6.36 8.19
C VAL A 10 4.04 -7.73 8.10
N ASP A 11 3.36 -8.74 8.64
CA ASP A 11 3.76 -10.14 8.61
C ASP A 11 3.57 -10.76 7.21
N ASP A 12 2.46 -10.44 6.54
CA ASP A 12 2.14 -10.91 5.20
C ASP A 12 1.57 -9.76 4.34
N GLN A 13 2.33 -9.38 3.30
CA GLN A 13 1.94 -8.28 2.41
C GLN A 13 0.72 -8.59 1.52
N ALA A 14 0.44 -9.87 1.21
CA ALA A 14 -0.76 -10.24 0.46
C ALA A 14 -2.01 -10.10 1.32
N LYS A 15 -1.94 -10.55 2.58
CA LYS A 15 -3.02 -10.34 3.56
C LYS A 15 -3.25 -8.87 3.84
N ALA A 16 -2.17 -8.10 4.01
CA ALA A 16 -2.26 -6.66 4.19
C ALA A 16 -2.93 -5.99 2.99
N LEU A 17 -2.56 -6.36 1.75
CA LEU A 17 -3.18 -5.82 0.55
C LEU A 17 -4.70 -6.00 0.57
N SER A 18 -5.19 -7.22 0.77
CA SER A 18 -6.64 -7.49 0.87
C SER A 18 -7.31 -6.70 1.98
N PHE A 19 -6.69 -6.59 3.15
CA PHE A 19 -7.26 -5.78 4.23
C PHE A 19 -7.40 -4.30 3.83
N TYR A 20 -6.34 -3.70 3.29
CA TYR A 20 -6.36 -2.29 2.91
C TYR A 20 -7.28 -2.02 1.72
N THR A 21 -7.42 -2.94 0.76
CA THR A 21 -8.31 -2.74 -0.40
C THR A 21 -9.75 -3.10 -0.10
N ASP A 22 -9.99 -4.25 0.51
CA ASP A 22 -11.33 -4.85 0.57
C ASP A 22 -12.09 -4.36 1.81
N VAL A 23 -11.38 -4.08 2.90
CA VAL A 23 -11.98 -3.61 4.17
C VAL A 23 -11.91 -2.09 4.27
N LEU A 24 -10.74 -1.50 3.99
CA LEU A 24 -10.52 -0.07 4.16
C LEU A 24 -10.76 0.74 2.88
N GLY A 25 -10.95 0.11 1.73
CA GLY A 25 -11.28 0.78 0.47
C GLY A 25 -10.13 1.55 -0.18
N PHE A 26 -8.88 1.31 0.24
CA PHE A 26 -7.72 1.89 -0.42
C PHE A 26 -7.52 1.25 -1.80
N VAL A 27 -6.84 1.97 -2.69
CA VAL A 27 -6.51 1.50 -4.03
C VAL A 27 -5.03 1.15 -4.10
N LYS A 28 -4.72 0.02 -4.71
CA LYS A 28 -3.34 -0.39 -4.97
C LYS A 28 -2.68 0.55 -5.98
N LYS A 29 -1.59 1.19 -5.57
CA LYS A 29 -0.79 2.09 -6.42
C LYS A 29 0.41 1.39 -7.04
N SER A 30 1.19 0.70 -6.21
CA SER A 30 2.40 -0.01 -6.64
C SER A 30 2.46 -1.39 -5.98
N ASP A 31 2.83 -2.39 -6.76
CA ASP A 31 2.95 -3.78 -6.31
C ASP A 31 3.96 -4.48 -7.19
N VAL A 32 5.24 -4.37 -6.83
CA VAL A 32 6.36 -4.83 -7.65
C VAL A 32 7.39 -5.58 -6.80
N PRO A 33 8.01 -6.64 -7.34
CA PRO A 33 9.14 -7.29 -6.67
C PRO A 33 10.37 -6.37 -6.69
N VAL A 34 11.10 -6.33 -5.59
CA VAL A 34 12.35 -5.58 -5.42
C VAL A 34 13.38 -6.51 -4.77
N GLY A 35 14.14 -7.21 -5.61
CA GLY A 35 15.05 -8.27 -5.17
C GLY A 35 14.27 -9.41 -4.51
N GLU A 36 14.65 -9.76 -3.28
CA GLU A 36 13.95 -10.77 -2.46
C GLU A 36 12.74 -10.18 -1.71
N ALA A 37 12.57 -8.86 -1.72
CA ALA A 37 11.46 -8.17 -1.08
C ALA A 37 10.39 -7.79 -2.11
N ARG A 38 9.24 -7.32 -1.62
CA ARG A 38 8.15 -6.79 -2.44
C ARG A 38 7.80 -5.38 -1.98
N TRP A 39 7.73 -4.45 -2.94
CA TRP A 39 7.29 -3.09 -2.70
C TRP A 39 5.79 -2.97 -2.95
N LEU A 40 5.05 -2.65 -1.89
CA LEU A 40 3.60 -2.51 -1.92
C LEU A 40 3.19 -1.13 -1.41
N THR A 41 2.43 -0.39 -2.20
CA THR A 41 1.87 0.91 -1.83
C THR A 41 0.39 0.93 -2.17
N VAL A 42 -0.41 1.40 -1.20
CA VAL A 42 -1.84 1.66 -1.35
C VAL A 42 -2.09 3.14 -1.08
N VAL A 43 -3.10 3.71 -1.72
CA VAL A 43 -3.48 5.14 -1.61
C VAL A 43 -4.98 5.29 -1.41
N SER A 44 -5.40 6.45 -0.90
CA SER A 44 -6.82 6.79 -0.87
C SER A 44 -7.35 6.93 -2.31
N PRO A 45 -8.57 6.46 -2.62
CA PRO A 45 -9.19 6.72 -3.92
C PRO A 45 -9.38 8.22 -4.21
N ASP A 46 -9.48 9.06 -3.18
CA ASP A 46 -9.67 10.51 -3.32
C ASP A 46 -8.37 11.27 -3.63
N GLU A 47 -7.21 10.67 -3.32
CA GLU A 47 -5.87 11.24 -3.55
C GLU A 47 -4.95 10.18 -4.18
N PRO A 48 -5.13 9.81 -5.46
CA PRO A 48 -4.39 8.72 -6.11
C PRO A 48 -2.88 9.00 -6.24
N ASP A 49 -2.49 10.28 -6.23
CA ASP A 49 -1.10 10.71 -6.32
C ASP A 49 -0.37 10.70 -4.96
N GLY A 50 -1.11 10.62 -3.85
CA GLY A 50 -0.57 10.58 -2.49
C GLY A 50 -0.27 11.94 -1.88
#